data_AF-A0A662H0E6-F1
#
_entry.id   AF-A0A662H0E6-F1
#
_cell.length_a   1.000
_cell.length_b   1.000
_cell.length_c   1.000
_cell.angle_alpha   90.00
_cell.angle_beta   90.00
_cell.angle_gamma   90.00
#
_symmetry.space_group_name_H-M   'P 1'
#
loop_
_entity.id
_entity.type
_entity.pdbx_description
1 polymer ?
#
loop_
_entity_poly.entity_id
_entity_poly.type
_entity_poly.pdbx_seq_one_letter_code
_entity_poly.pdbx_strand_id
1 'polypeptide(L)'
;MRADEIVFAAHFKDRYPREFGAMFDTRYGKGFIRNIRIESPSDILPYIEKYRRTDCYASVYSFNPFEERKALIDTIFIDIDAPSLKLALKEAHKLIQHLLELSITPRVYFSGAKGFHIYIDFKPATDIKPQVIKKFVSMLARSLGLEHVDMKVVGDTSRLSRLPFTINSKTQRPCVFIAPQVFLHKIDAANLLSAVKEIYEKKTLIFYEEDKELPIILKKMEAEFQPRRRFFTTNTINTKINQISPDEALEIYRKHLDVVKETEKYIYAHCPFHPPDEHPSFVVIKEGKYKGLFVDYHNEEKGYIHKFLRMLNGIRRENQ
;
A
#
# COMPACT_ATOMS: atom_id res chain seq x y z
N MET A 1 -37.21 4.02 1.52
CA MET A 1 -35.90 3.75 0.90
C MET A 1 -36.06 2.51 0.03
N ARG A 2 -35.69 2.57 -1.25
CA ARG A 2 -35.75 1.41 -2.18
C ARG A 2 -34.79 0.32 -1.69
N ALA A 3 -35.07 -0.95 -1.98
CA ALA A 3 -34.21 -2.07 -1.54
C ALA A 3 -32.74 -1.88 -1.96
N ASP A 4 -32.49 -1.37 -3.17
CA ASP A 4 -31.14 -1.10 -3.64
C ASP A 4 -30.48 0.09 -2.91
N GLU A 5 -31.24 1.09 -2.47
CA GLU A 5 -30.70 2.20 -1.65
C GLU A 5 -30.21 1.69 -0.29
N ILE A 6 -30.93 0.75 0.33
CA ILE A 6 -30.52 0.14 1.60
C ILE A 6 -29.20 -0.61 1.43
N VAL A 7 -29.05 -1.35 0.32
CA VAL A 7 -27.81 -2.07 -0.02
C VAL A 7 -26.63 -1.11 -0.13
N PHE A 8 -26.79 0.03 -0.81
CA PHE A 8 -25.70 0.98 -0.97
C PHE A 8 -25.43 1.79 0.31
N ALA A 9 -26.45 2.16 1.06
CA ALA A 9 -26.29 2.76 2.38
C ALA A 9 -25.44 1.85 3.29
N ALA A 10 -25.76 0.55 3.33
CA ALA A 10 -24.98 -0.43 4.09
C ALA A 10 -23.55 -0.62 3.52
N HIS A 11 -23.39 -0.71 2.20
CA HIS A 11 -22.06 -0.85 1.58
C HIS A 11 -21.14 0.36 1.87
N PHE A 12 -21.71 1.55 1.97
CA PHE A 12 -20.97 2.78 2.25
C PHE A 12 -20.96 3.20 3.71
N LYS A 13 -21.59 2.41 4.60
CA LYS A 13 -21.72 2.72 6.03
C LYS A 13 -22.39 4.07 6.27
N ASP A 14 -23.29 4.44 5.36
CA ASP A 14 -23.97 5.74 5.27
C ASP A 14 -23.02 6.95 5.24
N ARG A 15 -21.80 6.76 4.71
CA ARG A 15 -20.79 7.83 4.62
C ARG A 15 -20.66 8.34 3.20
N TYR A 16 -20.89 9.64 3.06
CA TYR A 16 -20.85 10.41 1.82
C TYR A 16 -20.09 11.72 2.08
N PRO A 17 -19.62 12.43 1.03
CA PRO A 17 -19.69 12.10 -0.40
C PRO A 17 -18.84 10.90 -0.83
N ARG A 18 -19.20 10.28 -1.97
CA ARG A 18 -18.44 9.24 -2.67
C ARG A 18 -18.15 9.66 -4.12
N GLU A 19 -17.14 9.05 -4.74
CA GLU A 19 -16.89 9.15 -6.18
C GLU A 19 -17.52 7.94 -6.88
N PHE A 20 -18.26 8.17 -7.97
CA PHE A 20 -18.73 7.18 -8.91
C PHE A 20 -17.81 7.11 -10.13
N GLY A 21 -17.64 5.90 -10.67
CA GLY A 21 -17.08 5.69 -11.99
C GLY A 21 -17.74 4.53 -12.72
N ALA A 22 -17.65 4.52 -14.04
CA ALA A 22 -18.19 3.44 -14.86
C ALA A 22 -17.39 3.23 -16.15
N MET A 23 -17.34 1.98 -16.63
CA MET A 23 -16.91 1.73 -18.00
C MET A 23 -18.08 1.92 -18.97
N PHE A 24 -17.77 2.35 -20.19
CA PHE A 24 -18.75 2.49 -21.26
C PHE A 24 -18.12 2.15 -22.61
N ASP A 25 -18.96 1.80 -23.58
CA ASP A 25 -18.51 1.54 -24.95
C ASP A 25 -18.30 2.84 -25.73
N THR A 26 -17.21 2.88 -26.48
CA THR A 26 -16.85 3.96 -27.41
C THR A 26 -16.62 3.37 -28.79
N ARG A 27 -16.53 4.22 -29.81
CA ARG A 27 -16.19 3.78 -31.18
C ARG A 27 -14.82 3.08 -31.27
N TYR A 28 -13.93 3.28 -30.31
CA TYR A 28 -12.55 2.78 -30.30
C TYR A 28 -12.28 1.73 -29.21
N GLY A 29 -13.33 1.19 -28.57
CA GLY A 29 -13.20 0.23 -27.47
C GLY A 29 -13.88 0.71 -26.20
N LYS A 30 -13.30 0.43 -25.03
CA LYS A 30 -13.87 0.81 -23.72
C LYS A 30 -13.32 2.16 -23.24
N GLY A 31 -14.22 3.06 -22.86
CA GLY A 31 -13.94 4.28 -22.12
C GLY A 31 -14.21 4.11 -20.63
N PHE A 32 -13.67 5.01 -19.81
CA PHE A 32 -13.92 5.06 -18.38
C PHE A 32 -14.29 6.48 -17.95
N ILE A 33 -15.41 6.63 -17.25
CA ILE A 33 -15.81 7.89 -16.61
C ILE A 33 -15.59 7.78 -15.11
N ARG A 34 -15.19 8.89 -14.49
CA ARG A 34 -14.95 8.99 -13.04
C ARG A 34 -15.12 10.44 -12.57
N ASN A 35 -14.82 10.73 -11.31
CA ASN A 35 -15.02 12.03 -10.66
C ASN A 35 -16.49 12.50 -10.61
N ILE A 36 -17.45 11.57 -10.71
CA ILE A 36 -18.87 11.88 -10.53
C ILE A 36 -19.16 11.81 -9.02
N ARG A 37 -19.63 12.90 -8.44
CA ARG A 37 -19.89 12.97 -7.00
C ARG A 37 -21.28 12.41 -6.65
N ILE A 38 -21.33 11.59 -5.61
CA ILE A 38 -22.56 11.03 -5.03
C ILE A 38 -22.66 11.53 -3.59
N GLU A 39 -23.79 12.13 -3.23
CA GLU A 39 -24.04 12.66 -1.88
C GLU A 39 -24.90 11.73 -1.01
N SER A 40 -25.60 10.78 -1.64
CA SER A 40 -26.54 9.91 -0.97
C SER A 40 -26.72 8.55 -1.68
N PRO A 41 -27.33 7.54 -1.02
CA PRO A 41 -27.65 6.28 -1.68
C PRO A 41 -28.57 6.44 -2.89
N SER A 42 -29.48 7.43 -2.85
CA SER A 42 -30.42 7.73 -3.92
C SER A 42 -29.76 8.21 -5.21
N ASP A 43 -28.63 8.92 -5.12
CA ASP A 43 -27.95 9.48 -6.29
C ASP A 43 -27.31 8.39 -7.17
N ILE A 44 -27.02 7.22 -6.58
CA ILE A 44 -26.31 6.11 -7.26
C ILE A 44 -27.18 5.49 -8.35
N LEU A 45 -28.47 5.32 -8.07
CA LEU A 45 -29.38 4.51 -8.88
C LEU A 45 -29.50 5.01 -10.32
N PRO A 46 -29.73 6.32 -10.58
CA PRO A 46 -29.71 6.86 -11.93
C PRO A 46 -28.39 6.59 -12.67
N TYR A 47 -27.24 6.64 -11.99
CA TYR A 47 -25.95 6.38 -12.61
C TYR A 47 -25.78 4.91 -12.96
N ILE A 48 -26.04 3.97 -12.05
CA ILE A 48 -25.88 2.55 -12.38
C ILE A 48 -26.87 2.11 -13.45
N GLU A 49 -28.07 2.67 -13.51
CA GLU A 49 -29.05 2.38 -14.57
C GLU A 49 -28.60 2.92 -15.93
N LYS A 50 -28.07 4.14 -15.97
CA LYS A 50 -27.46 4.73 -17.18
C LYS A 50 -26.38 3.83 -17.77
N TYR A 51 -25.58 3.17 -16.92
CA TYR A 51 -24.52 2.24 -17.34
C TYR A 51 -24.97 0.77 -17.30
N ARG A 52 -26.28 0.49 -17.35
CA ARG A 52 -26.86 -0.86 -17.44
C ARG A 52 -26.35 -1.82 -16.36
N ARG A 53 -26.07 -1.29 -15.16
CA ARG A 53 -25.50 -1.98 -14.01
C ARG A 53 -24.25 -2.79 -14.34
N THR A 54 -23.49 -2.42 -15.36
CA THR A 54 -22.32 -3.15 -15.82
C THR A 54 -21.09 -2.28 -15.60
N ASP A 55 -20.06 -2.86 -14.98
CA ASP A 55 -18.80 -2.16 -14.69
C ASP A 55 -19.00 -0.77 -14.07
N CYS A 56 -19.82 -0.74 -13.01
CA CYS A 56 -20.03 0.44 -12.19
C CYS A 56 -19.20 0.30 -10.91
N TYR A 57 -18.60 1.41 -10.49
CA TYR A 57 -17.65 1.45 -9.39
C TYR A 57 -17.95 2.66 -8.50
N ALA A 58 -17.49 2.58 -7.26
CA ALA A 58 -17.49 3.70 -6.35
C ALA A 58 -16.23 3.72 -5.48
N SER A 59 -15.90 4.90 -4.96
CA SER A 59 -14.74 5.05 -4.07
C SER A 59 -14.88 4.22 -2.81
N VAL A 60 -13.79 3.51 -2.48
CA VAL A 60 -13.66 2.74 -1.24
C VAL A 60 -13.85 3.63 -0.02
N TYR A 61 -13.38 4.87 -0.09
CA TYR A 61 -13.47 5.87 0.98
C TYR A 61 -14.46 6.97 0.65
N SER A 62 -15.08 7.55 1.68
CA SER A 62 -15.79 8.82 1.53
C SER A 62 -14.79 9.96 1.54
N PHE A 63 -15.19 11.13 1.07
CA PHE A 63 -14.33 12.31 1.05
C PHE A 63 -14.83 13.36 2.02
N ASN A 64 -13.93 14.14 2.61
CA ASN A 64 -14.32 15.29 3.40
C ASN A 64 -15.00 16.33 2.49
N PRO A 65 -16.24 16.77 2.78
CA PRO A 65 -16.91 17.79 1.98
C PRO A 65 -16.25 19.18 2.09
N PHE A 66 -15.51 19.46 3.16
CA PHE A 66 -14.86 20.74 3.42
C PHE A 66 -13.39 20.79 3.00
N GLU A 67 -12.73 19.63 2.91
CA GLU A 67 -11.37 19.47 2.40
C GLU A 67 -11.44 18.60 1.13
N GLU A 68 -11.74 19.24 0.00
CA GLU A 68 -11.87 18.54 -1.27
C GLU A 68 -10.67 17.61 -1.51
N ARG A 69 -10.97 16.32 -1.76
CA ARG A 69 -10.03 15.22 -2.04
C ARG A 69 -9.32 14.58 -0.83
N LYS A 70 -9.61 14.95 0.41
CA LYS A 70 -9.12 14.17 1.56
C LYS A 70 -10.04 12.99 1.83
N ALA A 71 -9.53 11.78 1.60
CA ALA A 71 -10.25 10.53 1.87
C ALA A 71 -10.37 10.28 3.39
N LEU A 72 -11.57 9.91 3.83
CA LEU A 72 -11.83 9.42 5.18
C LEU A 72 -11.53 7.93 5.24
N ILE A 73 -10.41 7.57 5.85
CA ILE A 73 -9.98 6.18 5.99
C ILE A 73 -10.77 5.53 7.13
N ASP A 74 -11.64 4.61 6.77
CA ASP A 74 -12.56 3.90 7.68
C ASP A 74 -12.68 2.40 7.36
N THR A 75 -11.83 1.91 6.46
CA THR A 75 -11.79 0.51 6.04
C THR A 75 -10.39 0.16 5.54
N ILE A 76 -9.97 -1.09 5.73
CA ILE A 76 -8.88 -1.68 4.95
C ILE A 76 -9.53 -2.38 3.77
N PHE A 77 -9.14 -2.04 2.55
CA PHE A 77 -9.58 -2.71 1.33
C PHE A 77 -8.49 -3.65 0.83
N ILE A 78 -8.83 -4.92 0.69
CA ILE A 78 -7.96 -5.99 0.20
C ILE A 78 -8.63 -6.59 -1.05
N ASP A 79 -7.89 -6.62 -2.14
CA ASP A 79 -8.30 -7.24 -3.41
C ASP A 79 -7.43 -8.48 -3.62
N ILE A 80 -8.05 -9.66 -3.60
CA ILE A 80 -7.40 -10.92 -3.92
C ILE A 80 -7.74 -11.24 -5.37
N ASP A 81 -6.75 -11.20 -6.27
CA ASP A 81 -6.92 -11.54 -7.69
C ASP A 81 -5.90 -12.60 -8.09
N ALA A 82 -6.40 -13.79 -8.44
CA ALA A 82 -5.56 -14.94 -8.73
C ALA A 82 -5.79 -15.47 -10.16
N PRO A 83 -4.81 -16.19 -10.74
CA PRO A 83 -4.96 -16.81 -12.06
C PRO A 83 -6.17 -17.74 -12.18
N SER A 84 -6.59 -18.35 -11.06
CA SER A 84 -7.75 -19.23 -10.97
C SER A 84 -8.63 -18.90 -9.76
N LEU A 85 -9.94 -19.13 -9.93
CA LEU A 85 -10.94 -18.92 -8.87
C LEU A 85 -10.68 -19.79 -7.63
N LYS A 86 -10.16 -21.01 -7.83
CA LYS A 86 -9.83 -21.94 -6.73
C LYS A 86 -8.70 -21.39 -5.84
N LEU A 87 -7.68 -20.76 -6.42
CA LEU A 87 -6.60 -20.13 -5.67
C LEU A 87 -7.09 -18.91 -4.90
N ALA A 88 -7.83 -18.02 -5.56
CA ALA A 88 -8.41 -16.85 -4.90
C ALA A 88 -9.34 -17.26 -3.75
N LEU A 89 -10.17 -18.30 -3.93
CA LEU A 89 -11.06 -18.79 -2.89
C LEU A 89 -10.28 -19.34 -1.69
N LYS A 90 -9.22 -20.13 -1.95
CA LYS A 90 -8.36 -20.67 -0.89
C LYS A 90 -7.72 -19.57 -0.04
N GLU A 91 -7.17 -18.53 -0.67
CA GLU A 91 -6.55 -17.41 0.05
C GLU A 91 -7.59 -16.55 0.77
N ALA A 92 -8.73 -16.29 0.14
CA ALA A 92 -9.83 -15.59 0.79
C ALA A 92 -10.30 -16.38 2.02
N HIS A 93 -10.51 -17.69 1.94
CA HIS A 93 -10.88 -18.52 3.10
C HIS A 93 -9.89 -18.39 4.25
N LYS A 94 -8.58 -18.50 3.98
CA LYS A 94 -7.55 -18.32 5.02
C LYS A 94 -7.66 -16.95 5.70
N LEU A 95 -7.79 -15.89 4.89
CA LEU A 95 -7.90 -14.53 5.41
C LEU A 95 -9.17 -14.34 6.24
N ILE A 96 -10.33 -14.78 5.74
CA ILE A 96 -11.61 -14.64 6.44
C ILE A 96 -11.61 -15.46 7.72
N GLN A 97 -11.12 -16.70 7.70
CA GLN A 97 -11.00 -17.53 8.88
C GLN A 97 -10.16 -16.83 9.96
N HIS A 98 -8.97 -16.34 9.60
CA HIS A 98 -8.08 -15.66 10.54
C HIS A 98 -8.72 -14.39 11.12
N LEU A 99 -9.42 -13.59 10.31
CA LEU A 99 -10.12 -12.40 10.79
C LEU A 99 -11.22 -12.76 11.79
N LEU A 100 -12.03 -13.79 11.49
CA LEU A 100 -13.08 -14.25 12.41
C LEU A 100 -12.52 -14.82 13.71
N GLU A 101 -11.39 -15.52 13.68
CA GLU A 101 -10.67 -15.98 14.87
C GLU A 101 -10.20 -14.81 15.76
N LEU A 102 -9.88 -13.67 15.15
CA LEU A 102 -9.58 -12.42 15.84
C LEU A 102 -10.83 -11.62 16.25
N SER A 103 -12.03 -12.19 16.10
CA SER A 103 -13.31 -11.53 16.33
C SER A 103 -13.53 -10.28 15.46
N ILE A 104 -12.92 -10.26 14.27
CA ILE A 104 -13.11 -9.21 13.26
C ILE A 104 -14.06 -9.76 12.20
N THR A 105 -15.18 -9.07 11.97
CA THR A 105 -16.17 -9.45 10.94
C THR A 105 -15.95 -8.63 9.66
N PRO A 106 -15.25 -9.16 8.64
CA PRO A 106 -15.04 -8.44 7.38
C PRO A 106 -16.30 -8.43 6.51
N ARG A 107 -16.39 -7.54 5.52
CA ARG A 107 -17.29 -7.75 4.38
C ARG A 107 -16.57 -8.47 3.25
N VAL A 108 -17.21 -9.50 2.71
CA VAL A 108 -16.64 -10.34 1.64
C VAL A 108 -17.49 -10.21 0.40
N TYR A 109 -16.84 -9.93 -0.73
CA TYR A 109 -17.50 -9.85 -2.02
C TYR A 109 -16.81 -10.75 -3.02
N PHE A 110 -17.59 -11.54 -3.75
CA PHE A 110 -17.11 -12.09 -5.01
C PHE A 110 -16.99 -10.95 -6.03
N SER A 111 -15.83 -10.77 -6.66
CA SER A 111 -15.56 -9.61 -7.53
C SER A 111 -16.25 -9.66 -8.90
N GLY A 112 -16.92 -10.77 -9.20
CA GLY A 112 -17.49 -11.08 -10.51
C GLY A 112 -16.55 -11.86 -11.42
N ALA A 113 -15.29 -12.14 -11.05
CA ALA A 113 -14.38 -12.90 -11.92
C ALA A 113 -13.61 -14.00 -11.19
N LYS A 114 -12.32 -13.79 -10.92
CA LYS A 114 -11.42 -14.74 -10.28
C LYS A 114 -10.83 -14.18 -8.98
N GLY A 115 -11.58 -13.31 -8.32
CA GLY A 115 -11.10 -12.60 -7.16
C GLY A 115 -12.18 -12.28 -6.14
N PHE A 116 -11.72 -11.78 -5.01
CA PHE A 116 -12.56 -11.38 -3.88
C PHE A 116 -12.13 -10.01 -3.39
N HIS A 117 -13.12 -9.18 -3.07
CA HIS A 117 -12.89 -7.94 -2.34
C HIS A 117 -13.23 -8.15 -0.88
N ILE A 118 -12.30 -7.80 0.00
CA ILE A 118 -12.45 -7.91 1.45
C ILE A 118 -12.31 -6.52 2.05
N TYR A 119 -13.30 -6.13 2.85
CA TYR A 119 -13.29 -4.88 3.60
C TYR A 119 -13.21 -5.20 5.08
N ILE A 120 -12.23 -4.63 5.76
CA ILE A 120 -12.13 -4.67 7.23
C ILE A 120 -12.52 -3.28 7.71
N ASP A 121 -13.77 -3.11 8.10
CA ASP A 121 -14.33 -1.82 8.48
C ASP A 121 -13.97 -1.47 9.92
N PHE A 122 -13.74 -0.18 10.16
CA PHE A 122 -13.44 0.34 11.48
C PHE A 122 -13.93 1.78 11.60
N LYS A 123 -14.08 2.25 12.84
CA LYS A 123 -14.49 3.65 13.06
C LYS A 123 -13.46 4.60 12.46
N PRO A 124 -13.88 5.62 11.69
CA PRO A 124 -12.95 6.55 11.07
C PRO A 124 -11.96 7.09 12.10
N ALA A 125 -10.68 6.86 11.86
CA ALA A 125 -9.62 7.41 12.68
C ALA A 125 -8.96 8.53 11.90
N THR A 126 -8.89 9.69 12.53
CA THR A 126 -8.19 10.83 11.95
C THR A 126 -6.73 10.47 11.70
N ASP A 127 -6.26 10.78 10.49
CA ASP A 127 -4.84 10.77 10.13
C ASP A 127 -4.13 9.40 10.13
N ILE A 128 -4.82 8.27 9.92
CA ILE A 128 -4.11 7.01 9.60
C ILE A 128 -3.43 7.16 8.24
N LYS A 129 -2.10 7.06 8.18
CA LYS A 129 -1.40 7.16 6.89
C LYS A 129 -1.58 5.87 6.06
N PRO A 130 -1.83 5.98 4.74
CA PRO A 130 -1.98 4.82 3.85
C PRO A 130 -0.85 3.78 3.89
N GLN A 131 0.39 4.25 4.07
CA GLN A 131 1.57 3.41 4.24
C GLN A 131 1.51 2.44 5.44
N VAL A 132 0.79 2.82 6.49
CA VAL A 132 0.60 1.99 7.69
C VAL A 132 -0.36 0.84 7.35
N ILE A 133 -1.45 1.14 6.64
CA ILE A 133 -2.38 0.13 6.09
C ILE A 133 -1.62 -0.84 5.20
N LYS A 134 -0.79 -0.33 4.29
CA LYS A 134 0.02 -1.16 3.39
C LYS A 134 0.98 -2.08 4.14
N LYS A 135 1.63 -1.58 5.20
CA LYS A 135 2.49 -2.39 6.06
C LYS A 135 1.69 -3.46 6.81
N PHE A 136 0.56 -3.09 7.41
CA PHE A 136 -0.32 -4.02 8.12
C PHE A 136 -0.75 -5.18 7.23
N VAL A 137 -1.30 -4.88 6.04
CA VAL A 137 -1.73 -5.92 5.10
C VAL A 137 -0.54 -6.74 4.59
N SER A 138 0.63 -6.13 4.37
CA SER A 138 1.83 -6.87 3.97
C SER A 138 2.28 -7.87 5.05
N MET A 139 2.24 -7.48 6.32
CA MET A 139 2.55 -8.38 7.45
C MET A 139 1.52 -9.49 7.56
N LEU A 140 0.23 -9.15 7.44
CA LEU A 140 -0.87 -10.11 7.44
C LEU A 140 -0.73 -11.13 6.31
N ALA A 141 -0.58 -10.66 5.07
CA ALA A 141 -0.39 -11.51 3.89
C ALA A 141 0.82 -12.43 4.04
N ARG A 142 1.95 -11.93 4.55
CA ARG A 142 3.15 -12.75 4.83
C ARG A 142 2.87 -13.81 5.90
N SER A 143 2.22 -13.44 7.00
CA SER A 143 1.96 -14.37 8.11
C SER A 143 1.03 -15.52 7.71
N LEU A 144 0.10 -15.27 6.78
CA LEU A 144 -0.87 -16.25 6.28
C LEU A 144 -0.42 -16.96 5.00
N GLY A 145 0.73 -16.55 4.42
CA GLY A 145 1.21 -17.03 3.13
C GLY A 145 0.20 -16.77 2.00
N LEU A 146 -0.27 -15.53 1.88
CA LEU A 146 -1.14 -15.06 0.80
C LEU A 146 -0.27 -14.45 -0.30
N GLU A 147 -0.34 -14.99 -1.50
CA GLU A 147 0.47 -14.58 -2.64
C GLU A 147 -0.29 -13.68 -3.62
N HIS A 148 -1.62 -13.73 -3.60
CA HIS A 148 -2.48 -13.11 -4.63
C HIS A 148 -3.20 -11.84 -4.15
N VAL A 149 -2.72 -11.24 -3.05
CA VAL A 149 -3.19 -9.92 -2.60
C VAL A 149 -2.59 -8.84 -3.50
N ASP A 150 -3.41 -8.05 -4.18
CA ASP A 150 -2.94 -6.91 -4.98
C ASP A 150 -2.50 -5.76 -4.06
N MET A 151 -1.23 -5.75 -3.70
CA MET A 151 -0.64 -4.72 -2.83
C MET A 151 -0.62 -3.31 -3.45
N LYS A 152 -0.98 -3.13 -4.73
CA LYS A 152 -1.11 -1.80 -5.34
C LYS A 152 -2.40 -1.10 -4.89
N VAL A 153 -3.45 -1.85 -4.57
CA VAL A 153 -4.74 -1.31 -4.13
C VAL A 153 -4.70 -0.89 -2.67
N VAL A 154 -3.86 -1.56 -1.88
CA VAL A 154 -3.83 -1.39 -0.45
C VAL A 154 -3.29 -0.01 -0.09
N GLY A 155 -4.14 0.80 0.55
CA GLY A 155 -3.84 2.19 0.88
C GLY A 155 -4.00 3.16 -0.29
N ASP A 156 -4.51 2.74 -1.45
CA ASP A 156 -4.87 3.68 -2.51
C ASP A 156 -6.13 4.48 -2.08
N THR A 157 -5.93 5.71 -1.62
CA THR A 157 -7.01 6.59 -1.15
C THR A 157 -7.96 7.04 -2.25
N SER A 158 -7.60 6.83 -3.52
CA SER A 158 -8.41 7.16 -4.69
C SER A 158 -9.06 5.92 -5.33
N ARG A 159 -8.99 4.76 -4.65
CA ARG A 159 -9.43 3.48 -5.19
C ARG A 159 -10.93 3.47 -5.44
N LEU A 160 -11.30 3.14 -6.67
CA LEU A 160 -12.66 2.75 -7.03
C LEU A 160 -12.77 1.22 -6.93
N SER A 161 -13.84 0.74 -6.29
CA SER A 161 -14.18 -0.68 -6.16
C SER A 161 -15.52 -0.95 -6.82
N ARG A 162 -15.69 -2.15 -7.38
CA ARG A 162 -16.91 -2.53 -8.11
C ARG A 162 -18.10 -2.51 -7.17
N LEU A 163 -19.14 -1.78 -7.55
CA LEU A 163 -20.37 -1.69 -6.77
C LEU A 163 -21.02 -3.08 -6.63
N PRO A 164 -21.52 -3.43 -5.44
CA PRO A 164 -22.24 -4.68 -5.25
C PRO A 164 -23.49 -4.73 -6.14
N PHE A 165 -23.83 -5.94 -6.58
CA PHE A 165 -24.94 -6.26 -7.48
C PHE A 165 -24.85 -5.61 -8.87
N THR A 166 -23.63 -5.24 -9.30
CA THR A 166 -23.32 -4.85 -10.67
C THR A 166 -22.57 -5.95 -11.40
N ILE A 167 -22.72 -6.02 -12.71
CA ILE A 167 -22.16 -7.06 -13.57
C ILE A 167 -20.74 -6.71 -13.99
N ASN A 168 -19.86 -7.71 -14.00
CA ASN A 168 -18.54 -7.62 -14.63
C ASN A 168 -18.65 -7.99 -16.11
N SER A 169 -18.34 -7.06 -17.03
CA SER A 169 -18.50 -7.34 -18.46
C SER A 169 -17.58 -8.44 -19.00
N LYS A 170 -16.45 -8.72 -18.33
CA LYS A 170 -15.48 -9.73 -18.77
C LYS A 170 -16.01 -11.15 -18.62
N THR A 171 -16.90 -11.37 -17.64
CA THR A 171 -17.36 -12.70 -17.24
C THR A 171 -18.89 -12.82 -17.21
N GLN A 172 -19.59 -11.69 -17.33
CA GLN A 172 -21.04 -11.56 -17.18
C GLN A 172 -21.57 -12.04 -15.82
N ARG A 173 -20.70 -12.09 -14.80
CA ARG A 173 -21.09 -12.47 -13.44
C ARG A 173 -21.22 -11.24 -12.54
N PRO A 174 -22.14 -11.28 -11.57
CA PRO A 174 -22.34 -10.17 -10.65
C PRO A 174 -21.24 -10.10 -9.59
N CYS A 175 -20.96 -8.88 -9.13
CA CYS A 175 -20.35 -8.63 -7.83
C CYS A 175 -21.39 -8.89 -6.74
N VAL A 176 -21.14 -9.77 -5.78
CA VAL A 176 -22.13 -10.05 -4.71
C VAL A 176 -21.47 -10.10 -3.35
N PHE A 177 -22.19 -9.58 -2.36
CA PHE A 177 -21.84 -9.74 -0.96
C PHE A 177 -22.13 -11.17 -0.49
N ILE A 178 -21.16 -11.78 0.19
CA ILE A 178 -21.33 -13.08 0.83
C ILE A 178 -21.06 -12.88 2.31
N ALA A 179 -22.04 -13.21 3.16
CA ALA A 179 -21.86 -13.14 4.61
C ALA A 179 -20.64 -13.98 5.03
N PRO A 180 -19.72 -13.48 5.89
CA PRO A 180 -18.45 -14.16 6.18
C PRO A 180 -18.60 -15.60 6.67
N GLN A 181 -19.58 -15.83 7.55
CA GLN A 181 -19.88 -17.16 8.09
C GLN A 181 -20.41 -18.11 7.00
N VAL A 182 -21.22 -17.60 6.07
CA VAL A 182 -21.68 -18.37 4.91
C VAL A 182 -20.51 -18.66 3.97
N PHE A 183 -19.68 -17.65 3.70
CA PHE A 183 -18.49 -17.79 2.88
C PHE A 183 -17.56 -18.89 3.41
N LEU A 184 -17.28 -18.90 4.71
CA LEU A 184 -16.36 -19.87 5.30
C LEU A 184 -16.94 -21.29 5.37
N HIS A 185 -18.21 -21.43 5.76
CA HIS A 185 -18.78 -22.74 6.10
C HIS A 185 -19.63 -23.37 5.00
N LYS A 186 -20.07 -22.59 4.00
CA LYS A 186 -21.00 -23.06 2.96
C LYS A 186 -20.51 -22.85 1.54
N ILE A 187 -19.45 -22.07 1.33
CA ILE A 187 -18.93 -21.80 -0.01
C ILE A 187 -17.65 -22.58 -0.25
N ASP A 188 -17.61 -23.34 -1.35
CA ASP A 188 -16.44 -24.04 -1.84
C ASP A 188 -16.28 -23.83 -3.35
N ALA A 189 -15.23 -24.41 -3.94
CA ALA A 189 -14.96 -24.26 -5.36
C ALA A 189 -16.04 -24.89 -6.26
N ALA A 190 -16.78 -25.87 -5.77
CA ALA A 190 -17.81 -26.57 -6.54
C ALA A 190 -19.13 -25.80 -6.56
N ASN A 191 -19.47 -25.11 -5.47
CA ASN A 191 -20.77 -24.44 -5.32
C ASN A 191 -20.73 -22.90 -5.42
N LEU A 192 -19.54 -22.28 -5.43
CA LEU A 192 -19.41 -20.82 -5.38
C LEU A 192 -20.24 -20.11 -6.47
N LEU A 193 -20.22 -20.60 -7.70
CA LEU A 193 -20.92 -19.93 -8.81
C LEU A 193 -22.44 -20.06 -8.72
N SER A 194 -22.97 -21.20 -8.25
CA SER A 194 -24.40 -21.35 -8.02
C SER A 194 -24.87 -20.49 -6.84
N ALA A 195 -24.08 -20.45 -5.76
CA ALA A 195 -24.36 -19.59 -4.61
C ALA A 195 -24.33 -18.10 -4.97
N VAL A 196 -23.38 -17.66 -5.80
CA VAL A 196 -23.32 -16.29 -6.31
C VAL A 196 -24.59 -15.92 -7.08
N LYS A 197 -25.09 -16.83 -7.94
CA LYS A 197 -26.33 -16.62 -8.69
C LYS A 197 -27.53 -16.48 -7.74
N GLU A 198 -27.66 -17.38 -6.78
CA GLU A 198 -28.75 -17.37 -5.80
C GLU A 198 -28.75 -16.08 -4.95
N ILE A 199 -27.57 -15.68 -4.46
CA ILE A 199 -27.39 -14.44 -3.69
C ILE A 199 -27.78 -13.20 -4.52
N TYR A 200 -27.39 -13.19 -5.80
CA TYR A 200 -27.73 -12.11 -6.72
C TYR A 200 -29.25 -11.98 -6.92
N GLU A 201 -29.93 -13.11 -7.15
CA GLU A 201 -31.38 -13.16 -7.34
C GLU A 201 -32.14 -12.74 -6.08
N LYS A 202 -31.65 -13.16 -4.90
CA LYS A 202 -32.25 -12.81 -3.61
C LYS A 202 -31.93 -11.39 -3.12
N LYS A 203 -30.96 -10.71 -3.74
CA LYS A 203 -30.44 -9.40 -3.31
C LYS A 203 -30.16 -9.34 -1.81
N THR A 204 -29.34 -10.27 -1.33
CA THR A 204 -29.02 -10.39 0.10
C THR A 204 -28.56 -9.06 0.69
N LEU A 205 -29.09 -8.72 1.87
CA LEU A 205 -28.73 -7.50 2.59
C LEU A 205 -27.24 -7.52 2.97
N ILE A 206 -26.58 -6.38 2.76
CA ILE A 206 -25.21 -6.16 3.22
C ILE A 206 -25.25 -5.75 4.69
N PHE A 207 -24.38 -6.32 5.50
CA PHE A 207 -24.10 -5.85 6.85
C PHE A 207 -22.61 -5.59 7.01
N TYR A 208 -22.26 -4.78 8.00
CA TYR A 208 -20.88 -4.47 8.35
C TYR A 208 -20.78 -4.36 9.87
N GLU A 209 -19.57 -4.56 10.37
CA GLU A 209 -19.20 -4.33 11.76
C GLU A 209 -17.94 -3.48 11.78
N GLU A 210 -17.92 -2.46 12.64
CA GLU A 210 -16.76 -1.58 12.75
C GLU A 210 -15.88 -2.03 13.92
N ASP A 211 -14.69 -2.51 13.59
CA ASP A 211 -13.73 -2.89 14.60
C ASP A 211 -13.24 -1.65 15.37
N LYS A 212 -13.23 -1.76 16.71
CA LYS A 212 -12.86 -0.66 17.61
C LYS A 212 -11.36 -0.64 17.94
N GLU A 213 -10.70 -1.79 17.84
CA GLU A 213 -9.31 -1.98 18.27
C GLU A 213 -8.34 -1.78 17.11
N LEU A 214 -8.74 -2.09 15.88
CA LEU A 214 -7.93 -1.99 14.68
C LEU A 214 -7.39 -0.57 14.46
N PRO A 215 -8.16 0.52 14.63
CA PRO A 215 -7.61 1.87 14.56
C PRO A 215 -6.50 2.11 15.60
N ILE A 216 -6.64 1.57 16.81
CA ILE A 216 -5.64 1.67 17.88
C ILE A 216 -4.38 0.90 17.48
N ILE A 217 -4.54 -0.31 16.94
CA ILE A 217 -3.43 -1.13 16.43
C ILE A 217 -2.71 -0.39 15.29
N LEU A 218 -3.44 0.14 14.32
CA LEU A 218 -2.87 0.91 13.22
C LEU A 218 -2.14 2.16 13.72
N LYS A 219 -2.67 2.87 14.73
CA LYS A 219 -2.00 4.03 15.33
C LYS A 219 -0.74 3.65 16.12
N LYS A 220 -0.76 2.54 16.85
CA LYS A 220 0.46 1.99 17.49
C LYS A 220 1.50 1.63 16.44
N MET A 221 1.07 0.91 15.39
CA MET A 221 1.93 0.60 14.25
C MET A 221 2.44 1.87 13.57
N GLU A 222 1.65 2.93 13.48
CA GLU A 222 2.07 4.22 12.92
C GLU A 222 3.12 4.90 13.80
N ALA A 223 2.97 4.86 15.12
CA ALA A 223 3.95 5.40 16.07
C ALA A 223 5.27 4.60 16.02
N GLU A 224 5.19 3.28 15.89
CA GLU A 224 6.33 2.40 15.63
C GLU A 224 6.89 2.57 14.19
N PHE A 225 6.01 2.97 13.27
CA PHE A 225 6.30 3.33 11.88
C PHE A 225 6.56 4.84 11.72
N GLN A 226 6.89 5.54 12.81
CA GLN A 226 7.84 6.63 12.69
C GLN A 226 8.93 6.05 11.80
N PRO A 227 9.17 6.64 10.61
CA PRO A 227 10.12 6.06 9.70
C PRO A 227 11.33 5.76 10.55
N ARG A 228 11.98 4.64 10.29
CA ARG A 228 13.42 4.69 10.50
C ARG A 228 13.96 5.83 9.59
N ARG A 229 13.77 7.13 9.94
CA ARG A 229 14.92 7.89 10.43
C ARG A 229 15.57 6.86 11.29
N ARG A 230 16.59 6.20 10.75
CA ARG A 230 17.42 5.31 11.54
C ARG A 230 17.89 6.21 12.69
N PHE A 231 17.11 6.26 13.77
CA PHE A 231 17.55 6.33 15.12
C PHE A 231 18.28 5.01 15.30
N PHE A 232 19.39 4.87 14.57
CA PHE A 232 20.57 4.38 15.24
C PHE A 232 20.66 5.24 16.49
N THR A 233 20.78 4.59 17.63
CA THR A 233 21.49 5.11 18.79
C THR A 233 22.76 5.81 18.32
N THR A 234 22.61 7.09 17.95
CA THR A 234 23.64 8.00 17.46
C THR A 234 23.47 9.36 18.12
N ASN A 235 22.73 9.42 19.24
CA ASN A 235 22.47 10.67 19.96
C ASN A 235 23.66 11.20 20.77
N THR A 236 24.87 10.67 20.53
CA THR A 236 26.11 11.33 20.96
C THR A 236 27.12 11.50 19.82
N ILE A 237 26.92 10.86 18.67
CA ILE A 237 27.87 10.86 17.54
C ILE A 237 27.32 11.65 16.33
N ASN A 238 26.04 11.54 16.00
CA ASN A 238 25.46 12.20 14.80
C ASN A 238 25.19 13.70 14.97
N THR A 239 25.07 14.20 16.20
CA THR A 239 25.02 15.65 16.47
C THR A 239 26.36 16.33 16.17
N LYS A 240 27.49 15.62 16.20
CA LYS A 240 28.80 16.12 15.74
C LYS A 240 29.01 15.95 14.24
N ILE A 241 28.48 14.87 13.64
CA ILE A 241 28.74 14.55 12.22
C ILE A 241 28.06 15.54 11.26
N ASN A 242 26.88 16.08 11.57
CA ASN A 242 26.19 17.05 10.69
C ASN A 242 26.79 18.47 10.70
N GLN A 243 27.88 18.70 11.42
CA GLN A 243 28.59 19.99 11.47
C GLN A 243 29.97 19.94 10.78
N ILE A 244 30.36 18.79 10.20
CA ILE A 244 31.68 18.64 9.56
C ILE A 244 31.74 19.50 8.30
N SER A 245 32.52 20.56 8.37
CA SER A 245 32.85 21.43 7.23
C SER A 245 33.66 20.68 6.16
N PRO A 246 33.68 21.16 4.91
CA PRO A 246 34.50 20.54 3.86
C PRO A 246 35.98 20.45 4.22
N ASP A 247 36.52 21.39 5.00
CA ASP A 247 37.91 21.36 5.48
C ASP A 247 38.14 20.27 6.53
N GLU A 248 37.26 20.16 7.52
CA GLU A 248 37.32 19.06 8.50
C GLU A 248 37.16 17.68 7.83
N ALA A 249 36.35 17.60 6.77
CA ALA A 249 36.21 16.39 5.98
C ALA A 249 37.53 15.96 5.34
N LEU A 250 38.31 16.91 4.77
CA LEU A 250 39.62 16.62 4.18
C LEU A 250 40.59 16.05 5.21
N GLU A 251 40.64 16.60 6.42
CA GLU A 251 41.47 16.05 7.50
C GLU A 251 41.05 14.63 7.90
N ILE A 252 39.75 14.35 7.93
CA ILE A 252 39.24 13.01 8.23
C ILE A 252 39.63 12.02 7.13
N TYR A 253 39.54 12.41 5.85
CA TYR A 253 39.97 11.56 4.75
C TYR A 253 41.46 11.24 4.85
N ARG A 254 42.33 12.25 5.06
CA ARG A 254 43.79 12.03 5.22
C ARG A 254 44.14 11.09 6.36
N LYS A 255 43.35 11.09 7.44
CA LYS A 255 43.55 10.22 8.59
C LYS A 255 43.18 8.75 8.32
N HIS A 256 42.21 8.48 7.45
CA HIS A 256 41.64 7.15 7.28
C HIS A 256 41.96 6.50 5.92
N LEU A 257 42.44 7.28 4.96
CA LEU A 257 42.84 6.79 3.66
C LEU A 257 44.35 6.56 3.63
N ASP A 258 44.77 5.52 2.92
CA ASP A 258 46.16 5.34 2.54
C ASP A 258 46.46 6.20 1.31
N VAL A 259 46.92 7.43 1.56
CA VAL A 259 47.10 8.47 0.52
C VAL A 259 48.35 8.20 -0.29
N VAL A 260 48.17 8.03 -1.60
CA VAL A 260 49.22 7.78 -2.58
C VAL A 260 49.79 9.08 -3.14
N LYS A 261 48.92 10.06 -3.44
CA LYS A 261 49.32 11.35 -4.02
C LYS A 261 48.32 12.44 -3.66
N GLU A 262 48.80 13.60 -3.26
CA GLU A 262 47.96 14.78 -3.06
C GLU A 262 48.42 15.92 -3.98
N THR A 263 47.46 16.54 -4.65
CA THR A 263 47.65 17.71 -5.53
C THR A 263 46.90 18.90 -4.93
N GLU A 264 46.96 20.07 -5.58
CA GLU A 264 46.15 21.23 -5.19
C GLU A 264 44.65 20.89 -5.20
N LYS A 265 44.19 20.13 -6.20
CA LYS A 265 42.76 19.86 -6.44
C LYS A 265 42.25 18.54 -5.88
N TYR A 266 43.11 17.54 -5.68
CA TYR A 266 42.69 16.17 -5.38
C TYR A 266 43.61 15.45 -4.39
N ILE A 267 43.03 14.57 -3.57
CA ILE A 267 43.71 13.52 -2.80
C ILE A 267 43.46 12.19 -3.52
N TYR A 268 44.50 11.48 -3.91
CA TYR A 268 44.45 10.12 -4.47
C TYR A 268 44.91 9.12 -3.43
N ALA A 269 44.14 8.06 -3.22
CA ALA A 269 44.38 7.04 -2.22
C ALA A 269 44.01 5.65 -2.73
N HIS A 270 44.53 4.62 -2.06
CA HIS A 270 44.00 3.26 -2.20
C HIS A 270 42.60 3.17 -1.57
N CYS A 271 41.70 2.44 -2.22
CA CYS A 271 40.34 2.22 -1.77
C CYS A 271 40.34 1.28 -0.56
N PRO A 272 39.85 1.74 0.61
CA PRO A 272 39.77 0.89 1.80
C PRO A 272 38.59 -0.10 1.75
N PHE A 273 37.71 0.00 0.75
CA PHE A 273 36.46 -0.77 0.67
C PHE A 273 36.54 -1.99 -0.24
N HIS A 274 37.54 -2.05 -1.13
CA HIS A 274 37.69 -3.12 -2.11
C HIS A 274 39.15 -3.67 -2.12
N PRO A 275 39.64 -4.26 -1.02
CA PRO A 275 40.97 -4.86 -1.01
C PRO A 275 40.99 -6.21 -1.78
N PRO A 276 42.10 -6.58 -2.43
CA PRO A 276 43.33 -5.79 -2.59
C PRO A 276 43.20 -4.71 -3.68
N ASP A 277 43.71 -3.51 -3.40
CA ASP A 277 43.74 -2.37 -4.34
C ASP A 277 45.18 -1.95 -4.62
N GLU A 278 45.77 -2.41 -5.73
CA GLU A 278 47.18 -2.16 -6.07
C GLU A 278 47.43 -0.79 -6.73
N HIS A 279 46.37 -0.08 -7.11
CA HIS A 279 46.44 1.23 -7.76
C HIS A 279 45.52 2.24 -7.03
N PRO A 280 45.80 3.55 -7.09
CA PRO A 280 44.97 4.54 -6.40
C PRO A 280 43.59 4.66 -7.08
N SER A 281 42.60 3.95 -6.52
CA SER A 281 41.24 3.87 -7.04
C SER A 281 40.25 4.79 -6.32
N PHE A 282 40.71 5.56 -5.32
CA PHE A 282 39.88 6.43 -4.52
C PHE A 282 40.37 7.88 -4.57
N VAL A 283 39.49 8.82 -4.92
CA VAL A 283 39.83 10.25 -5.11
C VAL A 283 38.91 11.17 -4.31
N VAL A 284 39.48 12.18 -3.65
CA VAL A 284 38.74 13.24 -2.93
C VAL A 284 39.05 14.60 -3.53
N ILE A 285 38.01 15.40 -3.77
CA ILE A 285 38.11 16.77 -4.31
C ILE A 285 38.41 17.77 -3.18
N LYS A 286 39.46 18.58 -3.32
CA LYS A 286 39.92 19.55 -2.32
C LYS A 286 39.41 20.98 -2.53
N GLU A 287 38.93 21.32 -3.72
CA GLU A 287 38.58 22.69 -4.08
C GLU A 287 37.33 22.79 -4.97
N GLY A 288 36.76 23.99 -5.01
CA GLY A 288 35.60 24.31 -5.84
C GLY A 288 34.27 23.79 -5.26
N LYS A 289 33.24 23.80 -6.12
CA LYS A 289 31.85 23.48 -5.75
C LYS A 289 31.67 22.08 -5.12
N TYR A 290 32.59 21.16 -5.40
CA TYR A 290 32.52 19.77 -4.95
C TYR A 290 33.56 19.40 -3.89
N LYS A 291 34.16 20.40 -3.22
CA LYS A 291 35.11 20.17 -2.13
C LYS A 291 34.52 19.20 -1.09
N GLY A 292 35.30 18.17 -0.75
CA GLY A 292 34.92 17.10 0.20
C GLY A 292 34.16 15.92 -0.42
N LEU A 293 33.86 15.96 -1.72
CA LEU A 293 33.31 14.82 -2.46
C LEU A 293 34.42 13.79 -2.71
N PHE A 294 34.13 12.53 -2.41
CA PHE A 294 34.94 11.39 -2.84
C PHE A 294 34.32 10.67 -4.04
N VAL A 295 35.18 9.97 -4.79
CA VAL A 295 34.84 9.06 -5.89
C VAL A 295 35.70 7.80 -5.75
N ASP A 296 35.05 6.64 -5.72
CA ASP A 296 35.66 5.32 -5.81
C ASP A 296 35.47 4.80 -7.24
N TYR A 297 36.58 4.51 -7.93
CA TYR A 297 36.57 4.08 -9.32
C TYR A 297 36.29 2.58 -9.51
N HIS A 298 36.30 1.77 -8.45
CA HIS A 298 35.97 0.34 -8.56
C HIS A 298 34.53 0.10 -9.00
N ASN A 299 33.60 0.94 -8.53
CA ASN A 299 32.16 0.80 -8.73
C ASN A 299 31.47 2.12 -9.09
N GLU A 300 32.26 3.15 -9.44
CA GLU A 300 31.81 4.53 -9.68
C GLU A 300 31.05 5.16 -8.49
N GLU A 301 31.28 4.66 -7.28
CA GLU A 301 30.60 5.14 -6.09
C GLU A 301 31.15 6.50 -5.66
N LYS A 302 30.25 7.47 -5.53
CA LYS A 302 30.59 8.82 -5.05
C LYS A 302 29.77 9.23 -3.84
N GLY A 303 30.31 10.17 -3.07
CA GLY A 303 29.59 10.79 -1.96
C GLY A 303 30.44 11.75 -1.15
N TYR A 304 29.87 12.26 -0.07
CA TYR A 304 30.57 13.15 0.86
C TYR A 304 30.92 12.41 2.16
N ILE A 305 31.55 13.11 3.08
CA ILE A 305 32.16 12.54 4.29
C ILE A 305 31.23 11.64 5.12
N HIS A 306 29.94 11.96 5.18
CA HIS A 306 28.96 11.12 5.90
C HIS A 306 28.81 9.72 5.28
N LYS A 307 28.86 9.65 3.95
CA LYS A 307 28.76 8.38 3.22
C LYS A 307 30.04 7.57 3.42
N PHE A 308 31.21 8.21 3.35
CA PHE A 308 32.50 7.60 3.61
C PHE A 308 32.60 7.00 5.03
N LEU A 309 32.25 7.78 6.07
CA LEU A 309 32.24 7.30 7.46
C LEU A 309 31.26 6.15 7.67
N ARG A 310 30.13 6.14 6.95
CA ARG A 310 29.17 5.04 7.00
C ARG A 310 29.74 3.77 6.37
N MET A 311 30.45 3.89 5.25
CA MET A 311 31.12 2.77 4.59
C MET A 311 32.24 2.20 5.48
N LEU A 312 33.07 3.06 6.11
CA LEU A 312 34.12 2.64 7.04
C LEU A 312 33.56 1.88 8.26
N ASN A 313 32.44 2.34 8.82
CA ASN A 313 31.77 1.65 9.92
C ASN A 313 31.13 0.32 9.50
N GLY A 314 30.79 0.15 8.21
CA GLY A 314 30.32 -1.11 7.65
C GLY A 314 31.42 -2.18 7.72
N ILE A 315 32.61 -1.87 7.22
CA ILE A 315 33.78 -2.77 7.26
C ILE A 315 34.08 -3.23 8.70
N ARG A 316 34.07 -2.30 9.66
CA ARG A 316 34.39 -2.61 11.06
C ARG A 316 33.43 -3.61 11.71
N ARG A 317 32.20 -3.77 11.19
CA ARG A 317 31.21 -4.71 11.70
C ARG A 317 31.26 -6.08 11.03
N GLU A 318 31.80 -6.16 9.81
CA GLU A 318 32.00 -7.43 9.10
C GLU A 318 33.28 -8.15 9.57
N ASN A 319 34.23 -7.41 10.15
CA ASN A 319 35.47 -7.93 10.73
C ASN A 319 35.39 -8.16 12.26
N GLN A 320 34.19 -8.21 12.86
CA GLN A 320 33.93 -8.55 14.27
C GLN A 320 33.16 -9.86 14.37
#